data_AF-A0A2E7Z7I7-F1
#
_entry.id   AF-A0A2E7Z7I7-F1
#
_cell.length_a   1.000
_cell.length_b   1.000
_cell.length_c   1.000
_cell.angle_alpha   90.00
_cell.angle_beta   90.00
_cell.angle_gamma   90.00
#
_symmetry.space_group_name_H-M   'P 1'
#
loop_
_entity.id
_entity.type
_entity.pdbx_description
1 polymer ?
#
loop_
_entity_poly.entity_id
_entity_poly.type
_entity_poly.pdbx_seq_one_letter_code
_entity_poly.pdbx_strand_id
1 'polypeptide(L)'
;MMQTTPPFRRHLFLALCMVGLSLSGCGLRTIPPIRYVPIFGAEPKVSTTQVLIRALRDGDVNLRAEAVELLGLLAVGPDRGTRQEVVVVLGSALKDSDPGLRLQVVEVLGQMDSELSNKYLIAALKDPNPFVRGKVMQVLEQRERARLQPAPDPQQAAQATP
;
A
#
# COMPACT_ATOMS: atom_id res chain seq x y z
N MET A 1 -0.57 -58.29 -43.31
CA MET A 1 -0.76 -58.06 -41.86
C MET A 1 -0.54 -56.58 -41.57
N MET A 2 -1.54 -55.96 -40.92
CA MET A 2 -1.54 -54.68 -40.15
C MET A 2 -1.31 -53.36 -40.89
N GLN A 3 -2.36 -52.57 -41.19
CA GLN A 3 -3.07 -51.57 -40.32
C GLN A 3 -2.15 -50.42 -39.85
N THR A 4 -2.19 -49.24 -40.47
CA THR A 4 -3.01 -48.04 -40.16
C THR A 4 -3.01 -47.57 -38.69
N THR A 5 -2.39 -46.41 -38.41
CA THR A 5 -2.94 -45.26 -37.64
C THR A 5 -1.86 -44.17 -37.41
N PRO A 6 -2.21 -42.87 -37.39
CA PRO A 6 -1.25 -41.76 -37.31
C PRO A 6 -1.12 -41.18 -35.88
N PRO A 7 0.04 -40.64 -35.45
CA PRO A 7 0.10 -39.83 -34.22
C PRO A 7 -0.01 -38.33 -34.54
N PHE A 8 -1.21 -37.87 -34.88
CA PHE A 8 -1.60 -36.45 -34.95
C PHE A 8 -1.70 -35.77 -33.56
N ARG A 9 -0.83 -36.16 -32.60
CA ARG A 9 -1.07 -35.95 -31.16
C ARG A 9 0.08 -35.29 -30.39
N ARG A 10 1.00 -34.58 -31.07
CA ARG A 10 2.08 -33.84 -30.38
C ARG A 10 2.03 -32.33 -30.55
N HIS A 11 1.49 -31.81 -31.64
CA HIS A 11 1.43 -30.35 -31.85
C HIS A 11 0.14 -29.68 -31.33
N LEU A 12 -0.94 -30.45 -31.13
CA LEU A 12 -2.15 -29.94 -30.44
C LEU A 12 -1.88 -29.59 -28.96
N PHE A 13 -0.83 -30.14 -28.35
CA PHE A 13 -0.39 -29.77 -27.01
C PHE A 13 0.50 -28.50 -26.99
N LEU A 14 1.18 -28.19 -28.09
CA LEU A 14 2.02 -26.97 -28.20
C LEU A 14 1.19 -25.71 -28.49
N ALA A 15 -0.03 -25.86 -29.01
CA ALA A 15 -0.98 -24.76 -29.16
C ALA A 15 -1.79 -24.45 -27.88
N LEU A 16 -1.79 -25.35 -26.88
CA LEU A 16 -2.56 -25.17 -25.64
C LEU A 16 -1.76 -24.46 -24.51
N CYS A 17 -0.44 -24.33 -24.64
CA CYS A 17 0.38 -23.57 -23.66
C CYS A 17 0.45 -22.06 -23.94
N MET A 18 0.12 -21.59 -25.15
CA MET A 18 0.18 -20.16 -25.48
C MET A 18 -1.12 -19.39 -25.20
N VAL A 19 -2.18 -20.08 -24.77
CA VAL A 19 -3.48 -19.47 -24.42
C VAL A 19 -3.68 -19.38 -22.89
N GLY A 20 -2.74 -19.92 -22.10
CA GLY A 20 -2.82 -19.99 -20.63
C GLY A 20 -2.07 -18.89 -19.85
N LEU A 21 -1.56 -17.86 -20.51
CA LEU A 21 -0.84 -16.74 -19.86
C LEU A 21 -1.61 -15.42 -19.96
N SER A 22 -2.93 -15.50 -20.06
CA SER A 22 -3.79 -14.37 -19.72
C SER A 22 -4.15 -14.46 -18.23
N LEU A 23 -4.03 -13.32 -17.53
CA LEU A 23 -4.45 -13.07 -16.14
C LEU A 23 -3.51 -13.43 -14.97
N SER A 24 -2.23 -13.07 -15.07
CA SER A 24 -1.48 -12.61 -13.88
C SER A 24 -0.86 -11.25 -14.13
N GLY A 25 -1.72 -10.29 -14.48
CA GLY A 25 -1.39 -8.87 -14.59
C GLY A 25 -1.16 -8.24 -13.21
N CYS A 26 -0.15 -8.71 -12.48
CA CYS A 26 0.32 -8.08 -11.24
C CYS A 26 1.64 -7.28 -11.46
N GLY A 27 2.15 -7.21 -12.69
CA GLY A 27 3.46 -6.60 -12.98
C GLY A 27 3.49 -5.13 -13.40
N LEU A 28 2.34 -4.47 -13.56
CA LEU A 28 2.25 -3.08 -14.04
C LEU A 28 1.59 -2.11 -13.05
N ARG A 29 1.21 -2.57 -11.86
CA ARG A 29 0.46 -1.75 -10.88
C ARG A 29 1.34 -0.90 -9.97
N THR A 30 2.66 -0.98 -10.12
CA THR A 30 3.63 -0.21 -9.33
C THR A 30 4.67 0.44 -10.24
N ILE A 31 4.22 1.07 -11.33
CA ILE A 31 5.06 2.02 -12.05
C ILE A 31 4.90 3.34 -11.30
N PRO A 32 5.89 3.78 -10.47
CA PRO A 32 5.81 5.11 -9.89
C PRO A 32 5.63 6.11 -11.03
N PRO A 33 4.89 7.20 -10.81
CA PRO A 33 4.39 7.97 -11.92
C PRO A 33 5.56 8.46 -12.76
N ILE A 34 5.48 8.17 -14.06
CA ILE A 34 6.57 8.25 -15.06
C ILE A 34 7.31 9.61 -15.01
N ARG A 35 6.67 10.65 -14.47
CA ARG A 35 7.20 12.00 -14.27
C ARG A 35 8.40 12.11 -13.32
N TYR A 36 8.64 11.14 -12.42
CA TYR A 36 9.76 11.20 -11.45
C TYR A 36 10.83 10.14 -11.65
N VAL A 37 10.68 9.25 -12.64
CA VAL A 37 11.75 8.34 -13.09
C VAL A 37 13.08 9.07 -13.36
N PRO A 38 13.11 10.32 -13.89
CA PRO A 38 14.36 11.06 -14.09
C PRO A 38 15.14 11.39 -12.80
N ILE A 39 14.54 11.27 -11.61
CA ILE A 39 15.24 11.50 -10.33
C ILE A 39 16.06 10.26 -9.92
N PHE A 40 15.64 9.07 -10.35
CA PHE A 40 16.39 7.82 -10.17
C PHE A 40 17.51 7.73 -11.21
N GLY A 41 18.48 8.63 -11.13
CA GLY A 41 19.64 8.62 -12.03
C GLY A 41 20.39 9.95 -12.17
N ALA A 42 19.77 11.08 -11.78
CA ALA A 42 20.41 12.39 -11.86
C ALA A 42 21.31 12.71 -10.66
N GLU A 43 21.08 12.10 -9.50
CA GLU A 43 21.76 12.44 -8.24
C GLU A 43 22.14 11.16 -7.49
N PRO A 44 23.42 10.95 -7.12
CA PRO A 44 23.90 9.70 -6.50
C PRO A 44 23.35 9.42 -5.09
N LYS A 45 22.46 10.27 -4.55
CA LYS A 45 21.95 10.16 -3.18
C LYS A 45 20.54 10.73 -2.98
N VAL A 46 19.63 10.63 -3.95
CA VAL A 46 18.20 10.94 -3.69
C VAL A 46 17.50 9.68 -3.20
N SER A 47 17.07 9.71 -1.94
CA SER A 47 16.24 8.63 -1.37
C SER A 47 14.85 8.62 -1.99
N THR A 48 14.28 7.43 -2.21
CA THR A 48 12.89 7.25 -2.67
C THR A 48 11.92 8.11 -1.86
N THR A 49 12.11 8.22 -0.54
CA THR A 49 11.30 9.05 0.35
C THR A 49 11.29 10.52 -0.07
N GLN A 50 12.43 11.07 -0.48
CA GLN A 50 12.53 12.47 -0.93
C GLN A 50 11.78 12.71 -2.25
N VAL A 51 11.78 11.72 -3.15
CA VAL A 51 11.00 11.80 -4.39
C VAL A 51 9.51 11.85 -4.07
N LEU A 52 9.04 10.97 -3.19
CA LEU A 52 7.64 10.90 -2.80
C LEU A 52 7.19 12.16 -2.03
N ILE A 53 8.05 12.73 -1.18
CA ILE A 53 7.78 14.01 -0.51
C ILE A 53 7.53 15.14 -1.52
N ARG A 54 8.27 15.16 -2.65
CA ARG A 54 8.02 16.14 -3.72
C ARG A 54 6.71 15.86 -4.45
N ALA A 55 6.42 14.59 -4.72
CA ALA A 55 5.18 14.16 -5.38
C ALA A 55 3.92 14.52 -4.57
N LEU A 56 3.99 14.53 -3.23
CA LEU A 56 2.90 15.01 -2.37
C LEU A 56 2.53 16.50 -2.56
N ARG A 57 3.35 17.28 -3.27
CA ARG A 57 3.10 18.69 -3.56
C ARG A 57 2.69 18.95 -5.00
N ASP A 58 2.49 17.91 -5.79
CA ASP A 58 2.07 18.07 -7.18
C ASP A 58 0.64 18.60 -7.28
N GLY A 59 0.32 19.26 -8.39
CA GLY A 59 -1.02 19.78 -8.65
C GLY A 59 -2.03 18.68 -8.98
N ASP A 60 -1.56 17.51 -9.42
CA ASP A 60 -2.42 16.35 -9.68
C ASP A 60 -2.71 15.57 -8.39
N VAL A 61 -3.99 15.51 -8.01
CA VAL A 61 -4.45 14.78 -6.84
C VAL A 61 -4.13 13.28 -6.94
N ASN A 62 -4.21 12.69 -8.14
CA ASN A 62 -3.94 11.27 -8.33
C ASN A 62 -2.47 10.94 -8.05
N LEU A 63 -1.57 11.82 -8.46
CA LEU A 63 -0.14 11.68 -8.23
C LEU A 63 0.20 11.81 -6.73
N ARG A 64 -0.46 12.73 -6.03
CA ARG A 64 -0.34 12.86 -4.58
C ARG A 64 -0.88 11.61 -3.88
N ALA A 65 -1.99 11.06 -4.34
CA ALA A 65 -2.57 9.82 -3.82
C ALA A 65 -1.62 8.63 -4.00
N GLU A 66 -1.01 8.50 -5.18
CA GLU A 66 0.00 7.47 -5.45
C GLU A 66 1.23 7.63 -4.55
N ALA A 67 1.67 8.87 -4.30
CA ALA A 67 2.75 9.12 -3.35
C ALA A 67 2.41 8.72 -1.92
N VAL A 68 1.17 8.95 -1.46
CA VAL A 68 0.68 8.48 -0.14
C VAL A 68 0.72 6.95 -0.06
N GLU A 69 0.25 6.27 -1.09
CA GLU A 69 0.25 4.80 -1.16
C GLU A 69 1.67 4.23 -1.12
N LEU A 70 2.58 4.75 -1.95
CA LEU A 70 3.97 4.31 -1.99
C LEU A 70 4.70 4.57 -0.67
N LEU A 71 4.44 5.70 -0.01
CA LEU A 71 4.97 5.98 1.33
C LEU A 71 4.47 4.96 2.35
N GLY A 72 3.19 4.58 2.29
CA GLY A 72 2.62 3.53 3.12
C GLY A 72 3.33 2.18 2.94
N LEU A 73 3.63 1.79 1.70
CA LEU A 73 4.37 0.56 1.41
C LEU A 73 5.80 0.59 1.96
N LEU A 74 6.50 1.72 1.84
CA LEU A 74 7.85 1.88 2.41
C LEU A 74 7.83 1.74 3.94
N ALA A 75 6.73 2.13 4.58
CA ALA A 75 6.53 2.06 6.01
C ALA A 75 6.26 0.64 6.55
N VAL A 76 6.09 -0.38 5.70
CA VAL A 76 5.94 -1.78 6.13
C VAL A 76 7.30 -2.41 6.50
N GLY A 77 8.41 -1.82 6.04
CA GLY A 77 9.75 -2.34 6.28
C GLY A 77 10.17 -2.34 7.76
N PRO A 78 11.19 -3.16 8.12
CA PRO A 78 11.65 -3.28 9.51
C PRO A 78 12.32 -2.00 10.03
N ASP A 79 12.84 -1.15 9.14
CA ASP A 79 13.55 0.06 9.52
C ASP A 79 12.60 1.05 10.22
N ARG A 80 12.87 1.27 11.51
CA ARG A 80 12.14 2.23 12.32
C ARG A 80 12.44 3.67 11.89
N GLY A 81 13.65 3.96 11.40
CA GLY A 81 14.01 5.31 10.93
C GLY A 81 13.10 5.78 9.79
N THR A 82 12.98 4.94 8.76
CA THR A 82 12.09 5.16 7.61
C THR A 82 10.64 5.31 8.05
N ARG A 83 10.14 4.43 8.94
CA ARG A 83 8.77 4.53 9.47
C ARG A 83 8.52 5.88 10.15
N GLN A 84 9.42 6.34 11.01
CA GLN A 84 9.31 7.64 11.65
C GLN A 84 9.22 8.79 10.64
N GLU A 85 10.10 8.79 9.63
CA GLU A 85 10.11 9.80 8.57
C GLU A 85 8.79 9.81 7.80
N VAL A 86 8.33 8.63 7.36
CA VAL A 86 7.07 8.46 6.63
C VAL A 86 5.88 8.99 7.43
N VAL A 87 5.77 8.68 8.74
CA VAL A 87 4.66 9.20 9.55
C VAL A 87 4.68 10.74 9.61
N VAL A 88 5.84 11.36 9.74
CA VAL A 88 5.95 12.85 9.77
C VAL A 88 5.48 13.45 8.46
N VAL A 89 5.87 12.84 7.34
CA VAL A 89 5.46 13.27 6.00
C VAL A 89 3.96 13.12 5.81
N LEU A 90 3.40 11.95 6.11
CA LEU A 90 1.96 11.69 6.03
C LEU A 90 1.16 12.59 6.99
N GLY A 91 1.68 12.87 8.18
CA GLY A 91 1.09 13.81 9.11
C GLY A 91 0.95 15.23 8.54
N SER A 92 1.82 15.63 7.63
CA SER A 92 1.71 16.91 6.90
C SER A 92 0.66 16.83 5.79
N ALA A 93 0.51 15.68 5.13
CA ALA A 93 -0.49 15.43 4.09
C ALA A 93 -1.94 15.41 4.64
N LEU A 94 -2.13 15.28 5.96
CA LEU A 94 -3.44 15.52 6.62
C LEU A 94 -3.93 16.97 6.51
N LYS A 95 -3.13 17.89 5.95
CA LYS A 95 -3.54 19.28 5.69
C LYS A 95 -3.84 19.54 4.23
N ASP A 96 -3.90 18.49 3.40
CA ASP A 96 -4.18 18.64 1.99
C ASP A 96 -5.53 19.31 1.74
N SER A 97 -5.66 20.07 0.66
CA SER A 97 -6.93 20.69 0.26
C SER A 97 -7.97 19.63 -0.11
N ASP A 98 -7.55 18.51 -0.68
CA ASP A 98 -8.44 17.44 -1.11
C ASP A 98 -8.82 16.51 0.05
N PRO A 99 -10.11 16.39 0.42
CA PRO A 99 -10.54 15.52 1.51
C PRO A 99 -10.40 14.03 1.20
N GLY A 100 -10.42 13.63 -0.08
CA GLY A 100 -10.18 12.25 -0.51
C GLY A 100 -8.75 11.80 -0.21
N LEU A 101 -7.77 12.67 -0.50
CA LEU A 101 -6.38 12.44 -0.13
C LEU A 101 -6.23 12.36 1.39
N ARG A 102 -6.85 13.28 2.15
CA ARG A 102 -6.80 13.23 3.62
C ARG A 102 -7.38 11.93 4.17
N LEU A 103 -8.47 11.42 3.61
CA LEU A 103 -9.02 10.10 3.96
C LEU A 103 -8.01 8.99 3.72
N GLN A 104 -7.38 8.96 2.55
CA GLN A 104 -6.36 7.96 2.22
C GLN A 104 -5.17 8.02 3.18
N VAL A 105 -4.72 9.23 3.55
CA VAL A 105 -3.65 9.43 4.53
C VAL A 105 -4.04 8.85 5.89
N VAL A 106 -5.28 9.03 6.34
CA VAL A 106 -5.79 8.42 7.59
C VAL A 106 -5.77 6.90 7.50
N GLU A 107 -6.14 6.31 6.37
CA GLU A 107 -6.11 4.86 6.16
C GLU A 107 -4.68 4.30 6.25
N VAL A 108 -3.74 4.94 5.56
CA VAL A 108 -2.33 4.54 5.60
C VAL A 108 -1.78 4.69 7.02
N LEU A 109 -2.00 5.83 7.68
CA LEU A 109 -1.57 6.04 9.07
C LEU A 109 -2.19 5.01 10.02
N GLY A 110 -3.41 4.53 9.75
CA GLY A 110 -4.10 3.50 10.52
C GLY A 110 -3.44 2.12 10.45
N GLN A 111 -2.80 1.80 9.32
CA GLN A 111 -2.05 0.56 9.11
C GLN A 111 -0.63 0.60 9.71
N MET A 112 -0.13 1.79 10.00
CA MET A 112 1.21 1.98 10.58
C MET A 112 1.25 1.68 12.08
N ASP A 113 2.46 1.70 12.64
CA ASP A 113 2.68 1.58 14.09
C ASP A 113 1.89 2.64 14.86
N SER A 114 1.13 2.18 15.86
CA SER A 114 0.22 3.04 16.63
C SER A 114 0.95 4.07 17.49
N GLU A 115 2.14 3.76 18.01
CA GLU A 115 2.93 4.68 18.83
C GLU A 115 3.39 5.88 18.01
N LEU A 116 3.69 5.66 16.73
CA LEU A 116 4.16 6.72 15.84
C LEU A 116 3.02 7.57 15.30
N SER A 117 1.92 6.93 14.88
CA SER A 117 0.87 7.54 14.06
C SER A 117 -0.29 8.13 14.85
N ASN A 118 -0.58 7.65 16.07
CA ASN A 118 -1.76 8.08 16.84
C ASN A 118 -1.82 9.59 17.07
N LYS A 119 -0.69 10.27 17.30
CA LYS A 119 -0.68 11.73 17.51
C LYS A 119 -1.24 12.51 16.32
N TYR A 120 -1.03 12.02 15.09
CA TYR A 120 -1.53 12.66 13.88
C TYR A 120 -3.01 12.34 13.65
N LEU A 121 -3.42 11.09 13.91
CA LEU A 121 -4.83 10.69 13.88
C LEU A 121 -5.66 11.50 14.88
N ILE A 122 -5.18 11.66 16.12
CA ILE A 122 -5.85 12.47 17.14
C ILE A 122 -6.01 13.92 16.68
N ALA A 123 -5.01 14.50 16.02
CA ALA A 123 -5.13 15.84 15.46
C ALA A 123 -6.19 15.91 14.34
N ALA A 124 -6.29 14.87 13.51
CA ALA A 124 -7.25 14.76 12.41
C ALA A 124 -8.72 14.58 12.87
N LEU A 125 -8.99 14.33 14.16
CA LEU A 125 -10.35 14.40 14.71
C LEU A 125 -10.99 15.79 14.56
N LYS A 126 -10.19 16.83 14.32
CA LYS A 126 -10.64 18.21 14.08
C LYS A 126 -10.78 18.54 12.59
N ASP A 127 -10.66 17.58 11.69
CA ASP A 127 -10.78 17.82 10.25
C ASP A 127 -12.15 18.47 9.92
N PRO A 128 -12.19 19.47 9.02
CA PRO A 128 -13.46 20.10 8.62
C PRO A 128 -14.41 19.11 7.95
N ASN A 129 -13.90 18.09 7.26
CA ASN A 129 -14.71 17.11 6.56
C ASN A 129 -15.22 16.00 7.52
N PRO A 130 -16.55 15.78 7.64
CA PRO A 130 -17.10 14.77 8.54
C PRO A 130 -16.70 13.33 8.19
N PHE A 131 -16.48 13.01 6.92
CA PHE A 131 -16.04 11.68 6.50
C PHE A 131 -14.63 11.39 6.99
N VAL A 132 -13.73 12.37 6.95
CA VAL A 132 -12.37 12.25 7.49
C VAL A 132 -12.44 11.98 9.00
N ARG A 133 -13.22 12.78 9.75
CA ARG A 133 -13.40 12.56 11.19
C ARG A 133 -13.94 11.16 11.51
N GLY A 134 -14.96 10.72 10.78
CA GLY A 134 -15.55 9.38 10.94
C GLY A 134 -14.54 8.27 10.71
N LYS A 135 -13.72 8.38 9.65
CA LYS A 135 -12.64 7.41 9.38
C LYS A 135 -11.59 7.40 10.48
N VAL A 136 -11.18 8.56 10.98
CA VAL A 136 -10.23 8.66 12.10
C VAL A 136 -10.77 7.95 13.34
N MET A 137 -12.03 8.18 13.70
CA MET A 137 -12.67 7.52 14.84
C MET A 137 -12.70 6.00 14.66
N GLN A 138 -13.07 5.53 13.47
CA GLN A 138 -13.07 4.10 13.14
C GLN A 138 -11.68 3.47 13.35
N VAL A 139 -10.63 4.12 12.84
CA VAL A 139 -9.25 3.62 12.98
C VAL A 139 -8.82 3.56 14.44
N LEU A 140 -9.11 4.61 15.22
CA LEU A 140 -8.74 4.65 16.64
C LEU A 140 -9.53 3.62 17.47
N GLU A 141 -10.82 3.43 17.20
CA GLU A 141 -11.63 2.38 17.84
C GLU A 141 -11.09 0.99 17.51
N GLN A 142 -10.74 0.73 16.24
CA GLN A 142 -10.19 -0.56 15.83
C GLN A 142 -8.89 -0.87 16.57
N ARG A 143 -8.02 0.13 16.76
CA ARG A 143 -6.77 -0.01 17.51
C ARG A 143 -7.02 -0.29 18.99
N GLU A 144 -7.96 0.42 19.60
CA GLU A 144 -8.28 0.19 21.02
C GLU A 144 -8.93 -1.18 21.20
N ARG A 145 -9.83 -1.60 20.31
CA ARG A 145 -10.41 -2.94 20.31
C ARG A 145 -9.31 -4.01 20.17
N ALA A 146 -8.36 -3.83 19.27
CA ALA A 146 -7.23 -4.75 19.10
C ALA A 146 -6.33 -4.81 20.35
N ARG A 147 -6.14 -3.68 21.05
CA ARG A 147 -5.40 -3.62 22.32
C ARG A 147 -6.14 -4.35 23.46
N LEU A 148 -7.46 -4.23 23.51
CA LEU A 148 -8.31 -4.81 24.55
C LEU A 148 -8.61 -6.30 24.32
N GLN A 149 -8.43 -6.81 23.10
CA GLN A 149 -8.59 -8.23 22.82
C GLN A 149 -7.50 -9.02 23.57
N PRO A 150 -7.89 -9.98 24.43
CA PRO A 150 -6.92 -10.88 25.03
C PRO A 150 -6.21 -11.63 23.91
N ALA A 151 -4.91 -11.88 24.10
CA ALA A 151 -4.15 -12.68 23.15
C ALA A 151 -4.92 -14.00 22.89
N PRO A 152 -5.06 -14.43 21.63
CA PRO A 152 -5.76 -15.68 21.32
C PRO A 152 -5.14 -16.80 22.16
N ASP A 153 -6.00 -17.65 22.72
CA ASP A 153 -5.56 -18.76 23.56
C ASP A 153 -4.48 -19.56 22.80
N PRO A 154 -3.28 -19.78 23.37
CA PRO A 154 -2.24 -20.57 22.72
C PRO A 154 -2.73 -21.92 22.20
N GLN A 155 -3.76 -22.50 22.84
CA GLN A 155 -4.38 -23.75 22.41
C GLN A 155 -5.25 -23.60 21.16
N GLN A 156 -5.91 -22.46 20.95
CA GLN A 156 -6.68 -22.18 19.73
C GLN A 156 -5.76 -21.90 18.54
N ALA A 157 -4.61 -21.25 18.77
CA ALA A 157 -3.60 -21.05 17.73
C ALA A 157 -2.95 -22.37 17.25
N ALA A 158 -2.72 -23.32 18.17
CA ALA A 158 -2.18 -24.64 17.86
C ALA A 158 -3.17 -25.53 17.07
N GLN A 159 -4.47 -25.32 17.23
CA GLN A 159 -5.52 -26.09 16.54
C GLN A 159 -5.91 -25.53 15.17
N ALA A 160 -5.49 -24.30 14.85
CA ALA A 160 -5.82 -23.62 13.59
C ALA A 160 -4.80 -23.85 12.46
N THR A 161 -3.74 -24.63 12.70
CA THR A 161 -2.75 -24.97 11.67
C THR A 161 -3.12 -26.33 11.05
N PRO A 162 -3.52 -26.39 9.76
CA PRO A 162 -3.89 -27.64 9.09
C PRO A 162 -2.69 -28.57 8.85
#